data_AF-A0A3D2IPN3-F1
#
_entry.id   AF-A0A3D2IPN3-F1
#
_cell.length_a   1.000
_cell.length_b   1.000
_cell.length_c   1.000
_cell.angle_alpha   90.00
_cell.angle_beta   90.00
_cell.angle_gamma   90.00
#
_symmetry.space_group_name_H-M   'P 1'
#
loop_
_entity.id
_entity.type
_entity.pdbx_description
1 polymer ?
#
loop_
_entity_poly.entity_id
_entity_poly.type
_entity_poly.pdbx_seq_one_letter_code
_entity_poly.pdbx_strand_id
1 'polypeptide(L)' 'FNAANERAVAKFLKGEITFTDIYRIIENSMDAHAVIPDPDVLTILAVEKEVYARIDQP' A
#
# COMPACT_ATOMS: atom_id res chain seq x y z
N PHE A 1 3.12 0.52 -5.39
CA PHE A 1 4.26 -0.17 -4.74
C PHE A 1 4.68 0.51 -3.42
N ASN A 2 5.24 1.73 -3.45
CA ASN A 2 5.89 2.34 -2.27
C ASN A 2 4.97 2.42 -1.02
N ALA A 3 3.80 3.03 -1.16
CA ALA A 3 2.81 3.11 -0.08
C ALA A 3 2.44 1.72 0.48
N ALA A 4 2.21 0.74 -0.39
CA ALA A 4 1.88 -0.62 0.05
C ALA A 4 3.02 -1.25 0.86
N ASN A 5 4.27 -1.10 0.40
CA ASN A 5 5.44 -1.60 1.10
C ASN A 5 5.62 -0.91 2.46
N GLU A 6 5.57 0.42 2.51
CA GLU A 6 5.71 1.18 3.76
C GLU A 6 4.65 0.79 4.78
N ARG A 7 3.38 0.65 4.36
CA ARG A 7 2.30 0.25 5.26
C ARG A 7 2.45 -1.19 5.73
N ALA A 8 2.78 -2.12 4.83
CA ALA A 8 2.98 -3.52 5.18
C ALA A 8 4.15 -3.70 6.16
N VAL A 9 5.27 -3.03 5.92
CA VAL A 9 6.43 -3.05 6.84
C VAL A 9 6.05 -2.47 8.20
N ALA A 10 5.27 -1.37 8.25
CA ALA A 10 4.80 -0.81 9.51
C ALA A 10 3.93 -1.80 10.30
N LYS A 11 3.03 -2.55 9.62
CA LYS A 11 2.21 -3.60 10.26
C LYS A 11 3.07 -4.78 10.73
N PHE A 12 4.07 -5.18 9.95
CA PHE A 12 5.01 -6.24 10.32
C PHE A 12 5.81 -5.86 11.58
N LEU A 13 6.35 -4.63 11.64
CA LEU A 13 7.10 -4.14 12.80
C LEU A 13 6.24 -4.05 14.07
N LYS A 14 4.92 -3.92 13.93
CA LYS A 14 3.95 -3.98 15.04
C LYS A 14 3.51 -5.41 15.40
N GLY A 15 3.97 -6.42 14.67
CA GLY A 15 3.57 -7.82 14.87
C GLY A 15 2.14 -8.12 14.40
N GLU A 16 1.55 -7.27 13.56
CA GLU A 16 0.17 -7.44 13.06
C GLU A 16 0.08 -8.42 11.88
N ILE A 17 1.19 -8.62 11.16
CA ILE A 17 1.30 -9.53 10.01
C ILE A 17 2.64 -10.28 10.05
N THR A 18 2.76 -11.38 9.30
CA THR A 18 4.02 -12.12 9.16
C THR A 18 4.92 -11.50 8.08
N PHE A 19 6.20 -11.88 8.04
CA PHE A 19 7.15 -11.40 7.05
C PHE A 19 6.68 -11.69 5.60
N THR A 20 6.11 -12.86 5.35
CA THR A 20 5.63 -13.24 4.01
C THR A 20 4.38 -12.49 3.58
N ASP A 21 3.60 -11.97 4.53
CA ASP A 21 2.39 -11.17 4.21
C ASP A 21 2.77 -9.81 3.60
N ILE A 22 3.98 -9.30 3.82
CA ILE A 22 4.46 -8.08 3.17
C ILE A 22 4.37 -8.22 1.64
N TYR A 23 4.86 -9.34 1.10
CA TYR A 23 4.83 -9.60 -0.34
C TYR A 23 3.41 -9.75 -0.87
N ARG A 24 2.53 -10.43 -0.11
CA ARG A 24 1.12 -10.62 -0.50
C ARG A 24 0.37 -9.28 -0.55
N ILE A 25 0.60 -8.39 0.42
CA ILE A 25 -0.02 -7.06 0.45
C ILE A 25 0.47 -6.20 -0.73
N ILE A 26 1.77 -6.25 -1.03
CA ILE A 26 2.34 -5.53 -2.17
C ILE A 26 1.76 -6.06 -3.49
N GLU A 27 1.73 -7.37 -3.68
CA GLU A 27 1.17 -8.03 -4.88
C GLU A 27 -0.28 -7.61 -5.09
N ASN A 28 -1.14 -7.80 -4.08
CA ASN A 28 -2.55 -7.39 -4.15
C ASN A 28 -2.72 -5.89 -4.46
N SER A 29 -1.85 -5.04 -3.92
CA SER A 29 -1.88 -3.59 -4.18
C SER A 29 -1.46 -3.25 -5.61
N MET A 30 -0.54 -4.02 -6.19
CA MET A 30 -0.09 -3.87 -7.57
C MET A 30 -1.07 -4.47 -8.57
N ASP A 31 -1.82 -5.51 -8.21
CA ASP A 31 -2.91 -6.04 -9.04
C ASP A 31 -4.03 -5.02 -9.21
N ALA A 32 -4.28 -4.21 -8.17
CA ALA A 32 -5.26 -3.12 -8.21
C ALA A 32 -4.68 -1.78 -8.70
N HIS A 33 -3.41 -1.73 -9.11
CA HIS A 33 -2.73 -0.50 -9.52
C HIS A 33 -3.20 -0.03 -10.89
N ALA A 34 -3.53 1.26 -10.99
CA ALA A 34 -3.74 1.95 -12.25
C ALA A 34 -2.67 3.05 -12.43
N VAL A 35 -2.14 3.16 -13.64
CA VAL A 35 -1.19 4.21 -14.00
C VAL A 35 -1.96 5.51 -14.26
N ILE A 36 -1.57 6.57 -13.56
CA ILE A 36 -2.06 7.94 -13.80
C ILE A 36 -0.88 8.71 -14.41
N PRO A 37 -0.96 9.21 -15.65
CA PRO A 37 0.09 10.02 -16.26
C PRO A 37 0.14 11.41 -15.64
N ASP A 38 1.35 11.93 -15.43
CA ASP A 38 1.65 13.27 -14.90
C ASP A 38 0.78 13.70 -13.70
N PRO A 39 0.71 12.89 -12.62
CA PRO A 39 -0.12 13.21 -11.48
C PRO A 39 0.43 14.43 -10.73
N ASP A 40 -0.46 15.26 -10.21
CA ASP A 40 -0.08 16.31 -9.28
C ASP A 40 0.20 15.74 -7.87
N VAL A 41 0.80 16.56 -7.01
CA VAL A 41 1.14 16.16 -5.63
C VAL A 41 -0.11 15.74 -4.85
N LEU A 42 -1.24 16.40 -5.07
CA LEU A 42 -2.49 16.07 -4.38
C LEU A 42 -3.00 14.69 -4.78
N THR A 43 -2.88 14.32 -6.05
CA THR A 43 -3.24 13.01 -6.59
C THR A 43 -2.34 11.93 -6.01
N ILE A 44 -1.02 12.17 -5.92
CA ILE A 44 -0.08 11.23 -5.31
C ILE A 44 -0.45 10.95 -3.85
N LEU A 45 -0.72 12.00 -3.07
CA LEU A 45 -1.10 11.88 -1.65
C LEU A 45 -2.47 11.24 -1.46
N ALA A 46 -3.42 11.47 -2.37
CA ALA A 46 -4.73 10.82 -2.33
C ALA A 46 -4.59 9.31 -2.58
N VAL A 47 -3.84 8.91 -3.61
CA VAL A 47 -3.57 7.51 -3.93
C VAL A 47 -2.86 6.81 -2.77
N GLU A 48 -1.89 7.45 -2.13
CA GLU A 48 -1.24 6.89 -0.93
C GLU A 48 -2.25 6.59 0.19
N LYS A 49 -3.14 7.54 0.51
CA LYS A 49 -4.18 7.35 1.53
C LYS A 49 -5.16 6.23 1.17
N GLU A 50 -5.55 6.13 -0.10
CA GLU A 50 -6.42 5.06 -0.57
C GLU A 50 -5.76 3.69 -0.42
N VAL A 51 -4.46 3.58 -0.74
CA VAL A 51 -3.70 2.34 -0.56
C VAL A 51 -3.66 1.96 0.92
N TYR A 52 -3.40 2.92 1.83
CA TYR A 52 -3.42 2.64 3.28
C TYR A 52 -4.79 2.18 3.75
N ALA A 53 -5.86 2.86 3.31
CA ALA A 53 -7.23 2.51 3.68
C ALA A 53 -7.60 1.10 3.22
N ARG A 54 -7.16 0.64 2.05
CA ARG A 54 -7.40 -0.74 1.58
C ARG A 54 -6.65 -1.77 2.41
N ILE A 55 -5.39 -1.49 2.77
CA ILE A 55 -4.54 -2.42 3.54
C ILE A 55 -5.01 -2.56 4.99
N ASP A 56 -5.57 -1.50 5.56
CA ASP A 56 -6.04 -1.46 6.95
C ASP A 56 -7.48 -1.96 7.13
N GLN A 57 -8.18 -2.33 6.06
CA GLN A 57 -9.48 -2.96 6.18
C GLN A 57 -9.37 -4.30 6.94
N PRO A 58 -10.32 -4.58 7.86
CA PRO A 58 -10.32 -5.82 8.65
C PRO A 58 -10.55 -7.08 7.81
#